data_AF-A0A376EA84-F1
#
_entry.id   AF-A0A376EA84-F1
#
_cell.length_a   1.000
_cell.length_b   1.000
_cell.length_c   1.000
_cell.angle_alpha   90.00
_cell.angle_beta   90.00
_cell.angle_gamma   90.00
#
_symmetry.space_group_name_H-M   'P 1'
#
loop_
_entity.id
_entity.type
_entity.pdbx_description
1 polymer ?
#
loop_
_entity_poly.entity_id
_entity_poly.type
_entity_poly.pdbx_seq_one_letter_code
_entity_poly.pdbx_strand_id
1 'polypeptide(L)'
;MIGSNRTHLSYVLNVHFDVTFPTYLKALRIRYITNLLVEETIYLSYKIETLAKICGMANRQIFSAHFLEINSIRPRDFIRMRQEELKKT
;
A
#
# COMPACT_ATOMS: atom_id res chain seq x y z
N MET A 1 -18.73 -1.27 -22.02
CA MET A 1 -18.21 -0.63 -20.79
C MET A 1 -18.93 -1.24 -19.59
N ILE A 2 -18.18 -1.75 -18.62
CA ILE A 2 -18.69 -2.58 -17.51
C ILE A 2 -19.20 -1.64 -16.39
N GLY A 3 -20.46 -1.23 -16.49
CA GLY A 3 -21.06 -0.15 -15.71
C GLY A 3 -21.82 -0.56 -14.44
N SER A 4 -21.76 -1.81 -14.00
CA SER A 4 -22.69 -2.30 -12.95
C SER A 4 -22.10 -2.43 -11.55
N ASN A 5 -20.78 -2.59 -11.41
CA ASN A 5 -20.16 -2.90 -10.10
C ASN A 5 -19.52 -1.69 -9.38
N ARG A 6 -19.06 -0.68 -10.12
CA ARG A 6 -18.40 0.50 -9.54
C ARG A 6 -19.38 1.38 -8.74
N THR A 7 -20.61 1.52 -9.22
CA THR A 7 -21.62 2.40 -8.61
C THR A 7 -22.15 1.82 -7.30
N HIS A 8 -22.47 0.52 -7.28
CA HIS A 8 -22.94 -0.17 -6.08
C HIS A 8 -21.86 -0.24 -5.00
N LEU A 9 -20.63 -0.62 -5.36
CA LEU A 9 -19.54 -0.71 -4.38
C LEU A 9 -19.16 0.68 -3.84
N SER A 10 -19.14 1.72 -4.70
CA SER A 10 -18.91 3.09 -4.22
C SER A 10 -20.04 3.55 -3.30
N TYR A 11 -21.30 3.21 -3.59
CA TYR A 11 -22.43 3.53 -2.71
C TYR A 11 -22.27 2.87 -1.34
N VAL A 12 -21.99 1.56 -1.29
CA VAL A 12 -21.78 0.83 -0.02
C VAL A 12 -20.61 1.41 0.77
N LEU A 13 -19.49 1.71 0.12
CA LEU A 13 -18.31 2.27 0.78
C LEU A 13 -18.57 3.66 1.36
N ASN A 14 -19.28 4.53 0.63
CA ASN A 14 -19.62 5.85 1.15
C ASN A 14 -20.67 5.76 2.27
N VAL A 15 -21.72 4.95 2.10
CA VAL A 15 -22.82 4.86 3.08
C VAL A 15 -22.41 4.20 4.39
N HIS A 16 -21.58 3.14 4.33
CA HIS A 16 -21.23 2.35 5.52
C HIS A 16 -19.88 2.68 6.12
N PHE A 17 -18.96 3.22 5.32
CA PHE A 17 -17.57 3.43 5.75
C PHE A 17 -17.10 4.87 5.55
N ASP A 18 -17.95 5.76 5.00
CA ASP A 18 -17.62 7.15 4.66
C ASP A 18 -16.32 7.29 3.85
N VAL A 19 -16.03 6.30 3.00
CA VAL A 19 -14.83 6.27 2.16
C VAL A 19 -15.17 6.16 0.69
N THR A 20 -14.40 6.88 -0.12
CA THR A 20 -14.48 6.74 -1.57
C THR A 20 -13.78 5.46 -2.05
N PHE A 21 -14.24 4.90 -3.17
CA PHE A 21 -13.61 3.71 -3.77
C PHE A 21 -12.10 3.88 -4.04
N PRO A 22 -11.59 5.02 -4.56
CA PRO A 22 -10.15 5.25 -4.69
C PRO A 22 -9.41 5.22 -3.36
N THR A 23 -9.97 5.82 -2.30
CA THR A 23 -9.37 5.79 -0.95
C THR A 23 -9.29 4.37 -0.40
N TYR A 24 -10.36 3.59 -0.58
CA TYR A 24 -10.39 2.19 -0.16
C TYR A 24 -9.37 1.34 -0.92
N LEU A 25 -9.32 1.48 -2.25
CA LEU A 25 -8.37 0.75 -3.09
C LEU A 25 -6.91 1.10 -2.75
N LYS A 26 -6.63 2.38 -2.48
CA LYS A 26 -5.32 2.84 -1.99
C LYS A 26 -4.95 2.11 -0.70
N ALA A 27 -5.85 2.07 0.29
CA ALA A 27 -5.59 1.42 1.57
C ALA A 27 -5.33 -0.08 1.41
N LEU A 28 -6.12 -0.77 0.58
CA LEU A 28 -5.90 -2.20 0.27
C LEU A 28 -4.52 -2.46 -0.34
N ARG A 29 -4.12 -1.66 -1.33
CA ARG A 29 -2.82 -1.81 -2.00
C ARG A 29 -1.65 -1.59 -1.06
N ILE A 30 -1.72 -0.56 -0.20
CA ILE A 30 -0.67 -0.29 0.78
C ILE A 30 -0.60 -1.39 1.84
N ARG A 31 -1.74 -1.88 2.34
CA ARG A 31 -1.75 -3.00 3.29
C ARG A 31 -1.13 -4.27 2.69
N TYR A 32 -1.45 -4.56 1.44
CA TYR A 32 -0.90 -5.73 0.75
C TYR A 32 0.64 -5.68 0.65
N ILE A 33 1.21 -4.57 0.17
CA ILE A 33 2.67 -4.46 0.07
C ILE A 33 3.34 -4.42 1.44
N THR A 34 2.70 -3.85 2.46
CA THR A 34 3.21 -3.92 3.84
C THR A 34 3.30 -5.35 4.34
N ASN A 35 2.28 -6.18 4.09
CA ASN A 35 2.34 -7.60 4.44
C ASN A 35 3.47 -8.32 3.71
N LEU A 36 3.64 -8.08 2.40
CA LEU A 36 4.77 -8.65 1.64
C LEU A 36 6.13 -8.26 2.22
N LEU A 37 6.31 -7.01 2.67
CA LEU A 37 7.56 -6.56 3.30
C LEU A 37 7.82 -7.25 4.65
N VAL A 38 6.78 -7.73 5.33
CA VAL A 38 6.90 -8.45 6.60
C VAL A 38 7.17 -9.94 6.37
N GLU A 39 6.42 -10.56 5.47
CA GLU A 39 6.43 -12.00 5.20
C GLU A 39 7.62 -12.44 4.33
N GLU A 40 7.99 -11.63 3.34
CA GLU A 40 8.94 -11.99 2.30
C GLU A 40 10.13 -11.03 2.25
N THR A 41 11.27 -11.47 2.77
CA THR A 41 12.48 -10.63 2.89
C THR A 41 13.05 -10.16 1.55
N ILE A 42 12.72 -10.84 0.45
CA ILE A 42 13.14 -10.47 -0.91
C ILE A 42 12.70 -9.05 -1.26
N TYR A 43 11.51 -8.61 -0.83
CA TYR A 43 10.98 -7.28 -1.15
C TYR A 43 11.72 -6.16 -0.43
N LEU A 44 12.39 -6.45 0.68
CA LEU A 44 13.22 -5.48 1.42
C LEU A 44 14.47 -5.06 0.62
N SER A 45 14.87 -5.86 -0.37
CA SER A 45 16.01 -5.56 -1.26
C SER A 45 15.62 -4.70 -2.47
N TYR A 46 14.32 -4.57 -2.75
CA TYR A 46 13.85 -3.89 -3.94
C TYR A 46 13.90 -2.37 -3.81
N LYS A 47 14.13 -1.70 -4.95
CA LYS A 47 14.02 -0.24 -5.04
C LYS A 47 12.58 0.19 -4.81
N ILE A 48 12.39 1.37 -4.20
CA ILE A 48 11.06 1.95 -3.95
C ILE A 48 10.24 2.10 -5.24
N GLU A 49 10.89 2.38 -6.36
CA GLU A 49 10.24 2.44 -7.69
C GLU A 49 9.66 1.09 -8.12
N THR A 50 10.34 -0.01 -7.81
CA THR A 50 9.84 -1.36 -8.07
C THR A 50 8.66 -1.69 -7.16
N LEU A 51 8.75 -1.36 -5.87
CA LEU A 51 7.65 -1.54 -4.91
C LEU A 51 6.41 -0.74 -5.30
N ALA A 52 6.60 0.48 -5.79
CA ALA A 52 5.51 1.30 -6.33
C ALA A 52 4.81 0.64 -7.51
N LYS A 53 5.58 0.04 -8.44
CA LYS A 53 5.02 -0.70 -9.59
C LYS A 53 4.25 -1.95 -9.16
N ILE A 54 4.79 -2.75 -8.22
CA ILE A 54 4.13 -3.93 -7.67
C ILE A 54 2.82 -3.55 -6.98
N CYS A 55 2.81 -2.43 -6.25
CA CYS A 55 1.64 -1.87 -5.58
C CYS A 55 0.62 -1.24 -6.57
N GLY A 56 0.93 -1.17 -7.86
CA GLY A 56 0.06 -0.57 -8.88
C GLY A 56 -0.07 0.95 -8.76
N MET A 57 0.98 1.62 -8.25
CA MET A 57 1.05 3.07 -8.10
C MET A 57 1.78 3.70 -9.29
N ALA A 58 1.32 4.88 -9.71
CA ALA A 58 1.84 5.54 -10.91
C ALA A 58 3.31 5.97 -10.78
N ASN A 59 3.74 6.37 -9.59
CA ASN A 59 5.13 6.75 -9.34
C ASN A 59 5.51 6.56 -7.86
N ARG A 60 6.82 6.66 -7.59
CA ARG A 60 7.39 6.48 -6.24
C ARG A 60 6.92 7.54 -5.23
N GLN A 61 6.59 8.75 -5.67
CA GLN A 61 6.17 9.85 -4.80
C GLN A 61 4.76 9.58 -4.25
N ILE A 62 3.83 9.20 -5.12
CA ILE A 62 2.47 8.78 -4.74
C ILE A 62 2.53 7.57 -3.81
N PHE A 63 3.34 6.57 -4.15
CA PHE A 63 3.55 5.41 -3.29
C PHE A 63 4.05 5.82 -1.89
N SER A 64 5.10 6.63 -1.82
CA SER A 64 5.67 7.07 -0.54
C SER A 64 4.69 7.88 0.30
N ALA A 65 3.91 8.75 -0.33
CA ALA A 65 2.88 9.54 0.33
C ALA A 65 1.76 8.66 0.91
N HIS A 66 1.23 7.73 0.11
CA HIS A 66 0.19 6.81 0.55
C HIS A 66 0.69 5.81 1.60
N PHE A 67 1.93 5.34 1.47
CA PHE A 67 2.54 4.47 2.48
C PHE A 67 2.69 5.19 3.82
N LEU A 68 3.15 6.44 3.82
CA LEU A 68 3.21 7.27 5.02
C LEU A 68 1.83 7.55 5.62
N GLU A 69 0.84 7.85 4.78
CA GLU A 69 -0.52 8.13 5.23
C GLU A 69 -1.14 6.93 5.96
N ILE A 70 -0.96 5.71 5.43
CA ILE A 70 -1.60 4.50 5.96
C ILE A 70 -0.80 3.86 7.10
N ASN A 71 0.54 3.86 7.02
CA ASN A 71 1.40 3.18 8.01
C ASN A 71 2.04 4.14 9.01
N SER A 72 1.85 5.47 8.85
CA SER A 72 2.48 6.51 9.67
C SER A 72 4.01 6.51 9.68
N ILE A 73 4.64 5.80 8.74
CA ILE A 73 6.09 5.72 8.56
C ILE A 73 6.43 5.72 7.06
N ARG A 74 7.57 6.31 6.68
CA ARG A 74 8.01 6.29 5.28
C ARG A 74 8.50 4.89 4.89
N PRO A 75 8.33 4.48 3.63
CA PRO A 75 8.69 3.12 3.20
C PRO A 75 10.18 2.80 3.38
N ARG A 76 11.08 3.79 3.24
CA ARG A 76 12.52 3.58 3.46
C ARG A 76 12.84 3.27 4.92
N ASP A 77 12.20 3.99 5.84
CA ASP A 77 12.40 3.80 7.28
C ASP A 77 11.81 2.46 7.73
N PHE A 78 10.64 2.10 7.22
CA PHE A 78 10.02 0.79 7.46
C PHE A 78 10.95 -0.36 7.02
N ILE A 79 11.48 -0.31 5.80
CA ILE A 79 12.40 -1.34 5.28
C ILE A 79 13.65 -1.44 6.15
N ARG A 80 14.23 -0.30 6.52
CA ARG A 80 15.42 -0.25 7.38
C ARG A 80 15.16 -0.90 8.74
N MET A 81 14.07 -0.52 9.41
CA MET A 81 13.68 -1.11 10.69
C MET A 81 13.49 -2.63 10.59
N ARG A 82 12.76 -3.08 9.56
CA ARG A 82 12.53 -4.52 9.33
C ARG A 82 13.84 -5.28 9.08
N GLN A 83 14.79 -4.70 8.35
CA GLN A 83 16.12 -5.29 8.14
C GLN A 83 16.95 -5.32 9.43
N GLU A 84 16.85 -4.30 10.30
CA GLU A 84 17.52 -4.28 11.59
C GLU A 84 16.94 -5.34 12.55
N GLU A 85 15.62 -5.55 12.54
CA GLU A 85 14.95 -6.62 13.30
C GLU A 85 15.43 -8.02 12.86
N LEU A 86 15.54 -8.26 11.55
CA LEU A 86 16.02 -9.54 11.01
C LEU A 86 17.49 -9.83 11.35
N LYS A 87 18.31 -8.81 11.59
CA LYS A 87 19.72 -8.98 12.01
C LYS A 87 19.88 -9.30 13.49
N LYS A 88 18.84 -9.04 14.30
CA LYS A 88 18.85 -9.28 15.75
C LYS A 88 18.35 -10.68 16.13
N THR A 89 17.78 -11.41 15.16
CA THR A 89 17.34 -12.80 15.30
C THR A 89 18.44 -13.72 14.78
#